data_AF-A0A519ZDT3-F1
#
_entry.id   AF-A0A519ZDT3-F1
#
_cell.length_a   1.000
_cell.length_b   1.000
_cell.length_c   1.000
_cell.angle_alpha   90.00
_cell.angle_beta   90.00
_cell.angle_gamma   90.00
#
_symmetry.space_group_name_H-M   'P 1'
#
loop_
_entity.id
_entity.type
_entity.pdbx_description
1 polymer ?
#
loop_
_entity_poly.entity_id
_entity_poly.type
_entity_poly.pdbx_seq_one_letter_code
_entity_poly.pdbx_strand_id
1 'polypeptide(L)'
;AMEGIGVPRRIVAFVMPTGYSFNLDGTTLYLSLAAVFVAQAAGVPLSFGQQLLMVFTLMLTSKGVAGVPRASLVILLATVASFNLPAWPVFIILGIDALMDMARTAVNVLGNCLASAVVARWEGEFVDDYVAPPDLLTVEPAAAAHHA
;
A
#
# COMPACT_ATOMS: atom_id res chain seq x y z
N ALA A 1 -4.30 7.10 -17.57
CA ALA A 1 -5.43 6.86 -16.66
C ALA A 1 -5.87 8.14 -15.94
N MET A 2 -5.15 8.65 -14.93
CA MET A 2 -5.58 9.86 -14.19
C MET A 2 -5.68 11.11 -15.09
N GLU A 3 -4.74 11.31 -16.02
CA GLU A 3 -4.82 12.36 -17.05
C GLU A 3 -6.07 12.21 -17.94
N GLY A 4 -6.54 10.98 -18.14
CA GLY A 4 -7.74 10.68 -18.93
C GLY A 4 -9.05 10.97 -18.21
N ILE A 5 -9.02 11.33 -16.92
CA ILE A 5 -10.21 11.69 -16.14
C ILE A 5 -10.14 13.13 -15.61
N GLY A 6 -9.35 13.99 -16.26
CA GLY A 6 -9.30 15.43 -15.95
C GLY A 6 -8.30 15.83 -14.85
N VAL A 7 -7.41 14.93 -14.41
CA VAL A 7 -6.32 15.29 -13.48
C VAL A 7 -5.11 15.81 -14.27
N PRO A 8 -4.62 17.05 -14.02
CA PRO A 8 -3.47 17.59 -14.72
C PRO A 8 -2.21 16.72 -14.58
N ARG A 9 -1.45 16.56 -15.67
CA ARG A 9 -0.20 15.80 -15.71
C ARG A 9 0.79 16.19 -14.61
N ARG A 10 0.90 17.49 -14.28
CA ARG A 10 1.79 17.98 -13.20
C ARG A 10 1.43 17.41 -11.82
N ILE A 11 0.14 17.26 -11.53
CA ILE A 11 -0.35 16.69 -10.27
C ILE A 11 -0.12 15.19 -10.28
N VAL A 12 -0.44 14.49 -11.37
CA VAL A 12 -0.18 13.05 -11.52
C VAL A 12 1.31 12.74 -11.33
N ALA A 13 2.18 13.52 -11.99
CA ALA A 13 3.63 13.35 -11.94
C ALA A 13 4.24 13.60 -10.55
N PHE A 14 3.55 14.33 -9.67
CA PHE A 14 3.98 14.56 -8.29
C PHE A 14 3.35 13.56 -7.31
N VAL A 15 2.02 13.38 -7.38
CA VAL A 15 1.26 12.59 -6.40
C VAL A 15 1.51 11.10 -6.59
N MET A 16 1.59 10.58 -7.81
CA MET A 16 1.77 9.14 -8.01
C MET A 16 3.13 8.64 -7.53
N PRO A 17 4.28 9.26 -7.88
CA PRO A 17 5.58 8.82 -7.37
C PRO A 17 5.72 8.99 -5.85
N THR A 18 5.25 10.11 -5.31
CA THR A 18 5.21 10.33 -3.86
C THR A 18 4.34 9.29 -3.17
N GLY A 19 3.16 9.01 -3.73
CA GLY A 19 2.18 8.06 -3.22
C GLY A 19 2.69 6.62 -3.20
N TYR A 20 3.46 6.18 -4.19
CA TYR A 20 4.03 4.83 -4.16
C TYR A 20 5.03 4.62 -3.02
N SER A 21 5.68 5.70 -2.57
CA SER A 21 6.61 5.65 -1.45
C SER A 21 5.90 5.82 -0.12
N PHE A 22 4.98 6.80 -0.04
CA PHE A 22 4.43 7.25 1.22
C PHE A 22 2.98 6.83 1.47
N ASN A 23 2.24 6.31 0.49
CA ASN A 23 0.88 5.79 0.68
C ASN A 23 0.89 4.26 0.67
N LEU A 24 1.51 3.70 1.70
CA LEU A 24 1.56 2.26 1.97
C LEU A 24 0.47 1.87 2.98
N ASP A 25 -0.71 2.48 2.91
CA ASP A 25 -1.75 2.34 3.93
C ASP A 25 -2.35 0.93 3.93
N GLY A 26 -2.59 0.33 2.77
CA GLY A 26 -3.02 -1.06 2.64
C GLY A 26 -1.98 -2.04 3.21
N THR A 27 -0.69 -1.77 2.98
CA THR A 27 0.41 -2.56 3.57
C THR A 27 0.44 -2.41 5.08
N THR A 28 0.30 -1.18 5.58
CA THR A 28 0.32 -0.87 7.01
C THR A 28 -0.84 -1.53 7.75
N LEU A 29 -2.04 -1.44 7.18
CA LEU A 29 -3.24 -2.08 7.73
C LEU A 29 -3.08 -3.60 7.75
N TYR A 30 -2.61 -4.19 6.65
CA TYR A 30 -2.35 -5.62 6.57
C TYR A 30 -1.35 -6.08 7.63
N LEU A 31 -0.19 -5.42 7.74
CA LEU A 31 0.85 -5.80 8.70
C LEU A 31 0.35 -5.69 10.14
N SER A 32 -0.49 -4.69 10.43
CA SER A 32 -1.07 -4.49 11.76
C SER A 32 -2.02 -5.61 12.12
N LEU A 33 -2.93 -5.96 11.21
CA LEU A 33 -3.85 -7.09 11.41
C LEU A 33 -3.11 -8.43 11.44
N ALA A 34 -2.09 -8.60 10.60
CA ALA A 34 -1.26 -9.80 10.55
C ALA A 34 -0.50 -10.00 11.87
N ALA A 35 0.05 -8.94 12.47
CA ALA A 35 0.76 -9.05 13.75
C ALA A 35 -0.19 -9.40 14.91
N VAL A 36 -1.41 -8.85 14.91
CA VAL A 36 -2.46 -9.26 15.86
C VAL A 36 -2.89 -10.72 15.64
N PHE A 37 -3.05 -11.14 14.38
CA PHE A 37 -3.31 -12.54 14.03
C PHE A 37 -2.21 -13.46 14.54
N VAL A 38 -0.93 -13.09 14.39
CA VAL A 38 0.20 -13.90 14.88
C VAL A 38 0.09 -14.11 16.40
N ALA A 39 -0.22 -13.07 17.16
CA ALA A 39 -0.42 -13.20 18.60
C ALA A 39 -1.59 -14.14 18.94
N GLN A 40 -2.72 -14.00 18.25
CA GLN A 40 -3.90 -14.84 18.46
C GLN A 40 -3.66 -16.31 18.08
N ALA A 41 -3.02 -16.57 16.94
CA ALA A 41 -2.67 -17.90 16.48
C ALA A 41 -1.66 -18.59 17.40
N ALA A 42 -0.78 -17.81 18.04
CA ALA A 42 0.16 -18.29 19.06
C ALA A 42 -0.48 -18.48 20.44
N GLY A 43 -1.74 -18.07 20.64
CA GLY A 43 -2.38 -18.08 21.96
C GLY A 43 -1.77 -17.07 22.95
N VAL A 44 -1.06 -16.05 22.46
CA VAL A 44 -0.45 -15.01 23.29
C VAL A 44 -1.45 -13.86 23.45
N PRO A 45 -1.99 -13.60 24.65
CA PRO A 45 -2.92 -12.51 24.86
C PRO A 45 -2.18 -11.17 24.77
N LEU A 46 -2.69 -10.25 23.95
CA LEU A 46 -2.25 -8.86 23.91
C LEU A 46 -3.35 -7.97 24.49
N SER A 47 -2.99 -7.13 25.45
CA SER A 47 -3.87 -6.07 25.92
C SER A 47 -4.21 -5.09 24.78
N PHE A 48 -5.34 -4.39 24.91
CA PHE A 48 -5.75 -3.40 23.92
C PHE A 48 -4.69 -2.30 23.71
N GLY A 49 -4.00 -1.89 24.78
CA GLY A 49 -2.89 -0.92 24.69
C GLY A 49 -1.70 -1.45 23.89
N GLN A 50 -1.33 -2.73 24.05
CA GLN A 50 -0.27 -3.35 23.24
C GLN A 50 -0.66 -3.46 21.78
N GLN A 51 -1.92 -3.78 21.47
CA GLN A 51 -2.42 -3.82 20.11
C GLN A 51 -2.36 -2.43 19.45
N LEU A 52 -2.79 -1.37 20.17
CA LEU A 52 -2.69 0.01 19.67
C LEU A 52 -1.24 0.44 19.46
N LEU A 53 -0.34 0.14 20.41
CA LEU A 53 1.07 0.48 20.29
C LEU A 53 1.72 -0.22 19.08
N MET A 54 1.37 -1.48 18.84
CA MET A 54 1.84 -2.25 17.69
C MET A 54 1.37 -1.65 16.37
N VAL A 55 0.06 -1.37 16.25
CA VAL A 55 -0.52 -0.70 15.08
C VAL A 55 0.17 0.65 14.83
N PHE A 56 0.35 1.46 15.87
CA PHE A 56 1.00 2.76 15.76
C PHE A 56 2.48 2.64 15.33
N THR A 57 3.20 1.68 15.88
CA THR A 57 4.60 1.42 15.51
C THR A 57 4.70 1.03 14.03
N LEU A 58 3.80 0.15 13.57
CA LEU A 58 3.74 -0.25 12.16
C LEU A 58 3.35 0.91 11.24
N MET A 59 2.43 1.78 11.67
CA MET A 59 2.07 3.00 10.93
C MET A 59 3.23 3.97 10.80
N LEU A 60 3.99 4.18 11.88
CA LEU A 60 5.12 5.10 11.88
C LEU A 60 6.29 4.55 11.03
N THR A 61 6.56 3.25 11.13
CA THR A 61 7.70 2.62 10.46
C THR A 61 7.47 2.33 8.98
N SER A 62 6.21 2.18 8.52
CA SER A 62 5.90 1.81 7.14
C SER A 62 6.37 2.83 6.09
N LYS A 63 6.40 4.12 6.44
CA LYS A 63 6.85 5.21 5.55
C LYS A 63 8.36 5.18 5.29
N GLY A 64 9.13 4.44 6.10
CA GLY A 64 10.58 4.26 5.92
C GLY A 64 10.97 3.09 5.02
N VAL A 65 10.01 2.27 4.56
CA VAL A 65 10.28 1.02 3.81
C VAL A 65 9.98 1.16 2.30
N ALA A 66 9.68 2.37 1.84
CA ALA A 66 9.45 2.68 0.43
C ALA A 66 10.55 2.10 -0.47
N GLY A 67 10.18 1.27 -1.44
CA GLY A 67 11.09 0.77 -2.48
C GLY A 67 11.86 -0.52 -2.15
N VAL A 68 11.63 -1.15 -0.99
CA VAL A 68 12.22 -2.47 -0.69
C VAL A 68 11.32 -3.60 -1.24
N PRO A 69 11.77 -4.38 -2.24
CA PRO A 69 10.95 -5.46 -2.80
C PRO A 69 10.65 -6.53 -1.74
N ARG A 70 9.40 -7.00 -1.69
CA ARG A 70 8.94 -8.08 -0.77
C ARG A 70 9.21 -7.81 0.71
N ALA A 71 9.22 -6.53 1.12
CA ALA A 71 9.54 -6.15 2.48
C ALA A 71 8.50 -6.59 3.52
N SER A 72 7.26 -6.82 3.12
CA SER A 72 6.14 -7.01 4.05
C SER A 72 6.34 -8.15 5.05
N LEU A 73 6.74 -9.35 4.61
CA LEU A 73 7.01 -10.47 5.51
C LEU A 73 8.22 -10.22 6.41
N VAL A 74 9.23 -9.52 5.92
CA VAL A 74 10.41 -9.15 6.72
C VAL A 74 10.02 -8.17 7.82
N ILE A 75 9.21 -7.16 7.49
CA ILE A 75 8.68 -6.20 8.48
C ILE A 75 7.81 -6.93 9.50
N LEU A 76 6.96 -7.86 9.07
CA LEU A 76 6.13 -8.65 9.97
C LEU A 76 6.97 -9.48 10.94
N LEU A 77 7.99 -10.18 10.45
CA LEU A 77 8.92 -10.93 11.29
C LEU A 77 9.66 -10.03 12.29
N ALA A 78 10.15 -8.88 11.85
CA ALA A 78 10.81 -7.90 12.72
C ALA A 78 9.86 -7.35 13.79
N THR A 79 8.60 -7.09 13.43
CA THR A 79 7.58 -6.61 14.35
C THR A 79 7.24 -7.67 15.39
N VAL A 80 6.96 -8.89 14.96
CA VAL A 80 6.68 -10.04 15.83
C VAL A 80 7.83 -10.27 16.81
N ALA A 81 9.08 -10.22 16.35
CA ALA A 81 10.27 -10.29 17.21
C ALA A 81 10.34 -9.14 18.23
N SER A 82 10.03 -7.91 17.81
CA SER A 82 10.05 -6.72 18.68
C SER A 82 9.01 -6.78 19.81
N PHE A 83 7.93 -7.55 19.62
CA PHE A 83 6.88 -7.78 20.62
C PHE A 83 7.02 -9.14 21.33
N ASN A 84 8.15 -9.84 21.18
CA ASN A 84 8.42 -11.16 21.77
C ASN A 84 7.37 -12.23 21.40
N LEU A 85 6.81 -12.13 20.19
CA LEU A 85 5.87 -13.10 19.66
C LEU A 85 6.63 -14.21 18.89
N PRO A 86 6.12 -15.46 18.88
CA PRO A 86 6.73 -16.53 18.11
C PRO A 86 6.53 -16.33 16.61
N ALA A 87 7.53 -16.67 15.81
CA ALA A 87 7.51 -16.44 14.37
C ALA A 87 6.68 -17.47 13.58
N TRP A 88 6.40 -18.66 14.14
CA TRP A 88 5.77 -19.74 13.41
C TRP A 88 4.42 -19.39 12.74
N PRO A 89 3.53 -18.55 13.32
CA PRO A 89 2.28 -18.20 12.66
C PRO A 89 2.46 -17.34 11.41
N VAL A 90 3.61 -16.67 11.25
CA VAL A 90 3.93 -15.91 10.02
C VAL A 90 4.01 -16.85 8.81
N PHE A 91 4.39 -18.11 9.00
CA PHE A 91 4.42 -19.08 7.90
C PHE A 91 3.02 -19.50 7.43
N ILE A 92 1.97 -19.33 8.24
CA ILE A 92 0.58 -19.49 7.77
C ILE A 92 0.24 -18.36 6.80
N ILE A 93 0.61 -17.13 7.16
CA ILE A 93 0.38 -15.94 6.32
C ILE A 93 1.14 -16.05 4.99
N LEU A 94 2.35 -16.61 4.99
CA LEU A 94 3.12 -16.87 3.76
C LEU A 94 2.29 -17.62 2.70
N GLY A 95 1.43 -18.55 3.11
CA GLY A 95 0.58 -19.32 2.20
C GLY A 95 -0.45 -18.49 1.42
N ILE A 96 -0.83 -17.31 1.93
CA ILE A 96 -1.78 -16.39 1.28
C ILE A 96 -1.15 -15.07 0.85
N ASP A 97 0.14 -14.87 1.12
CA ASP A 97 0.79 -13.56 1.01
C ASP A 97 0.71 -12.99 -0.41
N ALA A 98 0.78 -13.82 -1.44
CA ALA A 98 0.63 -13.39 -2.83
C ALA A 98 -0.75 -12.79 -3.13
N LEU A 99 -1.82 -13.42 -2.64
CA LEU A 99 -3.18 -12.89 -2.80
C LEU A 99 -3.32 -11.57 -2.03
N MET A 100 -2.82 -11.54 -0.80
CA MET A 100 -2.86 -10.35 0.04
C MET A 100 -1.98 -9.23 -0.53
N ASP A 101 -0.89 -9.55 -1.23
CA ASP A 101 -0.02 -8.57 -1.92
C ASP A 101 -0.75 -7.85 -3.04
N MET A 102 -1.49 -8.60 -3.86
CA MET A 102 -2.36 -8.02 -4.88
C MET A 102 -3.43 -7.11 -4.24
N ALA A 103 -4.07 -7.56 -3.16
CA ALA A 103 -5.08 -6.77 -2.46
C ALA A 103 -4.51 -5.47 -1.88
N ARG A 104 -3.36 -5.55 -1.20
CA ARG A 104 -2.64 -4.37 -0.66
C ARG A 104 -2.27 -3.38 -1.76
N THR A 105 -1.73 -3.88 -2.85
CA THR A 105 -1.32 -3.07 -4.00
C THR A 105 -2.53 -2.38 -4.62
N ALA A 106 -3.66 -3.08 -4.78
CA ALA A 106 -4.89 -2.50 -5.29
C ALA A 106 -5.40 -1.35 -4.40
N VAL A 107 -5.43 -1.54 -3.07
CA VAL A 107 -5.84 -0.51 -2.12
C VAL A 107 -4.92 0.71 -2.18
N ASN A 108 -3.60 0.50 -2.20
CA ASN A 108 -2.63 1.61 -2.29
C ASN A 108 -2.77 2.39 -3.59
N VAL A 109 -2.91 1.71 -4.73
CA VAL A 109 -3.11 2.35 -6.04
C VAL A 109 -4.41 3.14 -6.07
N LEU A 110 -5.51 2.57 -5.58
CA LEU A 110 -6.79 3.26 -5.48
C LEU A 110 -6.69 4.52 -4.61
N GLY A 111 -6.02 4.43 -3.47
CA GLY A 111 -5.77 5.57 -2.58
C GLY A 111 -4.96 6.68 -3.27
N ASN A 112 -3.92 6.32 -4.04
CA ASN A 112 -3.11 7.28 -4.79
C ASN A 112 -3.88 7.95 -5.94
N CYS A 113 -4.71 7.19 -6.65
CA CYS A 113 -5.60 7.72 -7.68
C CYS A 113 -6.60 8.71 -7.06
N LEU A 114 -7.24 8.33 -5.95
CA LEU A 114 -8.16 9.21 -5.23
C LEU A 114 -7.46 10.48 -4.74
N ALA A 115 -6.29 10.36 -4.13
CA ALA A 115 -5.49 11.49 -3.67
C ALA A 115 -5.15 12.45 -4.83
N SER A 116 -4.77 11.92 -5.99
CA SER A 116 -4.48 12.73 -7.18
C SER A 116 -5.69 13.54 -7.64
N ALA A 117 -6.88 12.93 -7.65
CA ALA A 117 -8.12 13.63 -8.01
C ALA A 117 -8.52 14.68 -6.95
N VAL A 118 -8.41 14.35 -5.66
CA VAL A 118 -8.70 15.28 -4.56
C VAL A 118 -7.77 16.48 -4.58
N VAL A 119 -6.47 16.28 -4.76
CA VAL A 119 -5.48 17.36 -4.87
C VAL A 119 -5.78 18.26 -6.07
N ALA A 120 -6.05 17.68 -7.24
CA ALA A 120 -6.44 18.47 -8.41
C ALA A 120 -7.68 19.31 -8.18
N ARG A 121 -8.67 18.78 -7.47
CA ARG A 121 -9.90 19.52 -7.16
C ARG A 121 -9.64 20.63 -6.13
N TRP A 122 -8.79 20.38 -5.14
CA TRP A 122 -8.40 21.38 -4.15
C TRP A 122 -7.61 22.54 -4.78
N GLU A 123 -6.69 22.24 -5.70
CA GLU A 123 -5.95 23.27 -6.45
C GLU A 123 -6.82 24.01 -7.50
N GLY A 124 -8.09 23.59 -7.69
CA GLY A 124 -8.98 24.18 -8.69
C GLY A 124 -8.60 23.83 -10.13
N GLU A 125 -7.81 22.79 -10.33
CA GLU A 125 -7.26 22.39 -11.63
C GLU A 125 -7.91 21.12 -12.20
N PHE A 126 -8.81 20.48 -11.44
CA PHE A 126 -9.57 19.34 -11.91
C PHE A 126 -10.57 19.78 -12.98
N VAL A 127 -10.55 19.11 -14.13
CA VAL A 127 -11.46 19.41 -15.25
C VAL A 127 -12.68 18.49 -15.16
N ASP A 128 -13.81 19.06 -14.76
CA ASP A 128 -15.11 18.38 -14.83
C ASP A 128 -15.49 18.11 -16.31
N ASP A 129 -16.15 16.99 -16.57
CA ASP A 129 -16.55 16.54 -17.91
C ASP A 129 -15.39 16.45 -18.94
N TYR A 130 -14.17 16.18 -18.46
CA TYR A 130 -13.00 16.06 -19.31
C TYR A 130 -13.16 14.95 -20.37
N VAL A 131 -13.06 15.34 -21.63
CA VAL A 131 -13.00 14.43 -22.77
C VAL A 131 -11.53 14.17 -23.08
N ALA A 132 -11.04 13.01 -22.67
CA ALA A 132 -9.68 12.60 -22.99
C ALA A 132 -9.51 12.42 -24.51
N PRO A 133 -8.38 12.90 -25.08
CA PRO A 133 -8.08 12.59 -26.46
C PRO A 133 -7.83 11.07 -26.62
N PRO A 134 -8.10 10.48 -27.79
CA PRO A 134 -8.17 9.02 -27.97
C PRO A 134 -6.88 8.28 -27.59
N ASP A 135 -5.73 8.91 -27.79
CA ASP A 135 -4.39 8.42 -27.46
C ASP A 135 -4.15 8.26 -25.95
N LEU A 136 -4.86 9.02 -25.11
CA LEU A 136 -4.78 8.92 -23.65
C LEU A 136 -5.64 7.79 -23.07
N LEU A 137 -6.55 7.23 -23.87
CA LEU A 137 -7.47 6.14 -23.50
C LEU A 137 -6.99 4.76 -23.96
N THR A 138 -6.03 4.71 -24.89
CA THR A 138 -5.39 3.45 -25.28
C THR A 138 -4.45 3.01 -24.18
N VAL A 139 -4.83 1.97 -23.44
CA VAL A 139 -3.87 1.21 -22.64
C VAL A 139 -2.99 0.46 -23.64
N GLU A 140 -1.77 0.92 -23.88
CA GLU A 140 -0.80 0.07 -24.57
C GLU A 140 -0.72 -1.24 -23.78
N PRO A 141 -0.87 -2.41 -24.45
CA PRO A 141 -0.66 -3.67 -23.78
C PRO A 141 0.73 -3.62 -23.15
N ALA A 142 0.84 -3.96 -21.86
CA ALA A 142 2.09 -3.97 -21.13
C ALA A 142 3.18 -4.66 -21.97
N ALA A 143 3.99 -3.88 -22.67
CA ALA A 143 4.95 -4.40 -23.62
C ALA A 143 6.02 -5.12 -22.82
N ALA A 144 6.03 -6.46 -22.93
CA ALA A 144 7.22 -7.29 -23.08
C ALA A 144 8.54 -6.72 -22.48
N ALA A 145 8.57 -6.44 -21.17
CA ALA A 145 9.81 -6.12 -20.44
C ALA A 145 10.54 -7.41 -19.97
N HIS A 146 10.34 -8.51 -20.68
CA HIS A 146 11.25 -9.64 -20.73
C HIS A 146 11.72 -9.70 -22.18
N HIS A 147 12.97 -9.32 -22.43
CA HIS A 147 13.87 -9.69 -23.54
C HIS A 147 14.86 -8.55 -23.82
N ALA A 148 15.89 -8.45 -22.97
CA ALA A 148 17.29 -8.16 -23.33
C ALA A 148 18.16 -8.36 -22.09
#